data_AF-A0A1V4IVF0-F1
#
_entry.id   AF-A0A1V4IVF0-F1
#
_cell.length_a   1.000
_cell.length_b   1.000
_cell.length_c   1.000
_cell.angle_alpha   90.00
_cell.angle_beta   90.00
_cell.angle_gamma   90.00
#
_symmetry.space_group_name_H-M   'P 1'
#
loop_
_entity.id
_entity.type
_entity.pdbx_description
1 polymer ?
#
loop_
_entity_poly.entity_id
_entity_poly.type
_entity_poly.pdbx_seq_one_letter_code
_entity_poly.pdbx_strand_id
1 'polypeptide(L)'
;MLDTFAYIGAFSPAPGLLPDSRRAYVGQFSEEEFKIENGKNPPKFILICTGNSDDVVDNTPNLYHKTLVKNGVDHMWYTIDGGHDFVVWKSGLYNFVKRIFK
;
A
#
# COMPACT_ATOMS: atom_id res chain seq x y z
N MET A 1 -13.26 9.65 -1.81
CA MET A 1 -12.34 9.04 -0.82
C MET A 1 -11.23 10.01 -0.44
N LEU A 2 -10.48 10.57 -1.40
CA LEU A 2 -9.41 11.53 -1.12
C LEU A 2 -9.87 12.82 -0.43
N ASP A 3 -11.11 13.26 -0.69
CA ASP A 3 -11.73 14.40 0.01
C ASP A 3 -12.26 14.06 1.42
N THR A 4 -12.13 12.81 1.86
CA THR A 4 -12.68 12.31 3.13
C THR A 4 -11.58 11.81 4.06
N PHE A 5 -10.60 11.09 3.52
CA PHE A 5 -9.52 10.49 4.30
C PHE A 5 -8.16 10.99 3.81
N ALA A 6 -7.46 11.72 4.67
CA ALA A 6 -6.13 12.26 4.36
C ALA A 6 -4.98 11.29 4.70
N TYR A 7 -5.23 10.16 5.37
CA TYR A 7 -4.20 9.24 5.83
C TYR A 7 -4.59 7.80 5.47
N ILE A 8 -3.69 7.05 4.83
CA ILE A 8 -3.94 5.69 4.34
C ILE A 8 -2.87 4.75 4.89
N GLY A 9 -3.28 3.65 5.53
CA GLY A 9 -2.38 2.60 6.04
C GLY A 9 -2.74 1.25 5.42
N ALA A 10 -1.81 0.64 4.70
CA ALA A 10 -1.95 -0.65 4.05
C ALA A 10 -0.94 -1.64 4.64
N PHE A 11 -1.42 -2.59 5.45
CA PHE A 11 -0.57 -3.57 6.15
C PHE A 11 -0.80 -4.94 5.50
N SER A 12 0.25 -5.52 4.92
CA SER A 12 0.19 -6.71 4.05
C SER A 12 -0.99 -6.67 3.06
N PRO A 13 -1.11 -5.61 2.21
CA PRO A 13 -2.26 -5.46 1.32
C PRO A 13 -2.39 -6.64 0.34
N ALA A 14 -3.59 -7.20 0.28
CA ALA A 14 -3.92 -8.31 -0.60
C ALA A 14 -4.04 -7.88 -2.08
N PRO A 15 -3.95 -8.82 -3.04
CA PRO A 15 -4.18 -8.56 -4.46
C PRO A 15 -5.59 -8.03 -4.75
N GLY A 16 -5.72 -7.16 -5.75
CA GLY A 16 -7.01 -6.62 -6.21
C GLY A 16 -6.97 -5.19 -6.76
N LEU A 17 -5.96 -4.37 -6.44
CA LEU A 17 -5.89 -3.03 -7.02
C LEU A 17 -5.34 -3.02 -8.45
N LEU A 18 -4.30 -3.81 -8.70
CA LEU A 18 -3.66 -3.93 -10.01
C LEU A 18 -3.96 -5.30 -10.65
N PRO A 19 -3.75 -5.45 -11.97
CA PRO A 19 -3.92 -6.73 -12.65
C PRO A 19 -3.05 -7.84 -12.03
N ASP A 20 -3.61 -9.04 -11.88
CA ASP A 20 -2.89 -10.22 -11.43
C ASP A 20 -3.23 -11.40 -12.34
N SER A 21 -2.29 -11.73 -13.24
CA SER A 21 -2.44 -12.81 -14.21
C SER A 21 -2.58 -14.18 -13.55
N ARG A 22 -2.01 -14.38 -12.34
CA ARG A 22 -2.09 -15.65 -11.60
C ARG A 22 -3.51 -15.92 -11.11
N ARG A 23 -4.30 -14.86 -10.93
CA ARG A 23 -5.69 -14.91 -10.43
C ARG A 23 -6.71 -14.59 -11.52
N ALA A 24 -6.27 -14.45 -12.78
CA ALA A 24 -7.10 -14.00 -13.92
C ALA A 24 -7.92 -12.74 -13.59
N TYR A 25 -7.35 -11.84 -12.78
CA TYR A 25 -8.03 -10.65 -12.28
C TYR A 25 -7.50 -9.41 -13.00
N VAL A 26 -8.41 -8.59 -13.51
CA VAL A 26 -8.08 -7.43 -14.36
C VAL A 26 -7.58 -6.19 -13.58
N GLY A 27 -7.71 -6.18 -12.25
CA GLY A 27 -7.38 -4.99 -11.43
C GLY A 27 -8.56 -4.02 -11.31
N GLN A 28 -8.59 -3.25 -10.22
CA GLN A 28 -9.46 -2.06 -10.13
C GLN A 28 -8.88 -0.87 -10.90
N PHE A 29 -7.55 -0.86 -11.06
CA PHE A 29 -6.78 0.15 -11.74
C PHE A 29 -5.78 -0.54 -12.67
N SER A 30 -5.51 0.07 -13.83
CA SER A 30 -4.25 -0.17 -14.53
C SER A 30 -3.06 0.39 -13.73
N GLU A 31 -1.83 0.03 -14.11
CA GLU A 31 -0.65 0.62 -13.48
C GLU A 31 -0.62 2.13 -13.66
N GLU A 32 -1.04 2.65 -14.82
CA GLU A 32 -1.03 4.07 -15.16
C GLU A 32 -2.09 4.87 -14.40
N GLU A 33 -3.19 4.22 -14.02
CA GLU A 33 -4.30 4.78 -13.23
C GLU A 33 -4.03 4.74 -11.73
N PHE A 34 -3.10 3.90 -11.26
CA PHE A 34 -2.78 3.77 -9.84
C PHE A 34 -1.92 4.92 -9.32
N LYS A 35 -2.51 6.11 -9.29
CA LYS A 35 -1.89 7.38 -8.88
C LYS A 35 -2.92 8.35 -8.31
N ILE A 36 -2.46 9.49 -7.81
CA ILE A 36 -3.34 10.60 -7.46
C ILE A 36 -3.67 11.39 -8.72
N GLU A 37 -4.96 11.51 -9.04
CA GLU A 37 -5.42 12.27 -10.20
C GLU A 37 -5.12 13.78 -10.07
N ASN A 38 -4.86 14.43 -11.20
CA ASN A 38 -4.67 15.87 -11.25
C ASN A 38 -5.90 16.62 -10.72
N GLY A 39 -5.68 17.61 -9.87
CA GLY A 39 -6.75 18.41 -9.26
C GLY A 39 -7.42 17.76 -8.05
N LYS A 40 -7.01 16.55 -7.64
CA LYS A 40 -7.39 15.97 -6.35
C LYS A 40 -6.40 16.37 -5.26
N ASN A 41 -6.90 16.49 -4.04
CA ASN A 41 -6.04 16.66 -2.87
C ASN A 41 -5.30 15.34 -2.61
N PRO A 42 -3.95 15.32 -2.63
CA PRO A 42 -3.22 14.12 -2.28
C PRO A 42 -3.43 13.77 -0.79
N PRO A 43 -3.39 12.49 -0.42
CA PRO A 43 -3.30 12.10 0.99
C PRO A 43 -2.08 12.76 1.64
N LYS A 44 -2.23 13.19 2.88
CA LYS A 44 -1.14 13.70 3.71
C LYS A 44 -0.12 12.62 4.07
N PHE A 45 -0.56 11.36 4.13
CA PHE A 45 0.32 10.24 4.42
C PHE A 45 -0.24 8.94 3.85
N ILE A 46 0.64 8.17 3.23
CA ILE A 46 0.37 6.80 2.81
C ILE A 46 1.47 5.93 3.42
N LEU A 47 1.10 4.82 4.06
CA LEU A 47 2.02 3.81 4.55
C LEU A 47 1.67 2.46 3.95
N ILE A 48 2.65 1.79 3.39
CA ILE A 48 2.57 0.39 2.98
C ILE A 48 3.65 -0.38 3.75
N CYS A 49 3.28 -1.49 4.38
CA CYS A 49 4.26 -2.40 4.98
C CYS A 49 3.86 -3.86 4.83
N THR A 50 4.83 -4.76 4.86
CA THR A 50 4.59 -6.22 4.85
C THR A 50 5.74 -6.97 5.53
N GLY A 51 5.49 -8.22 5.89
CA GLY A 51 6.53 -9.14 6.34
C GLY A 51 7.43 -9.56 5.18
N ASN A 52 8.73 -9.76 5.44
CA ASN A 52 9.69 -10.23 4.44
C ASN A 52 9.56 -11.73 4.13
N SER A 53 8.82 -12.48 4.94
CA SER A 53 8.48 -13.89 4.73
C SER A 53 6.96 -14.10 4.58
N ASP A 54 6.21 -13.08 4.16
CA ASP A 54 4.76 -13.19 3.90
C ASP A 54 4.52 -14.01 2.63
N ASP A 55 3.85 -15.16 2.78
CA ASP A 55 3.50 -16.11 1.73
C ASP A 55 2.00 -16.11 1.39
N VAL A 56 1.22 -15.23 2.01
CA VAL A 56 -0.23 -15.12 1.79
C VAL A 56 -0.54 -14.12 0.68
N VAL A 57 0.15 -12.97 0.70
CA VAL A 57 -0.04 -11.90 -0.31
C VAL A 57 1.10 -11.81 -1.32
N ASP A 58 2.05 -12.75 -1.25
CA ASP A 58 3.22 -12.82 -2.13
C ASP A 58 3.92 -11.45 -2.25
N ASN A 59 4.36 -11.11 -3.47
CA ASN A 59 5.00 -9.85 -3.81
C ASN A 59 3.99 -8.69 -4.04
N THR A 60 2.70 -8.86 -3.77
CA THR A 60 1.68 -7.82 -4.06
C THR A 60 1.96 -6.48 -3.37
N PRO A 61 2.33 -6.41 -2.08
CA PRO A 61 2.63 -5.13 -1.44
C PRO A 61 3.79 -4.38 -2.11
N ASN A 62 4.83 -5.11 -2.54
CA ASN A 62 5.97 -4.55 -3.25
C ASN A 62 5.61 -4.11 -4.68
N LEU A 63 4.69 -4.82 -5.34
CA LEU A 63 4.12 -4.38 -6.62
C LEU A 63 3.44 -3.02 -6.46
N TYR A 64 2.58 -2.85 -5.46
CA TYR A 64 1.94 -1.55 -5.18
C TYR A 64 2.95 -0.45 -4.88
N HIS A 65 3.94 -0.72 -4.02
CA HIS A 65 5.02 0.21 -3.75
C HIS A 65 5.73 0.66 -5.04
N LYS A 66 6.17 -0.29 -5.87
CA LYS A 66 6.89 0.01 -7.12
C LYS A 66 6.05 0.81 -8.10
N THR A 67 4.77 0.48 -8.25
CA THR A 67 3.86 1.22 -9.13
C THR A 67 3.64 2.66 -8.64
N LEU A 68 3.48 2.87 -7.33
CA LEU A 68 3.39 4.22 -6.76
C LEU A 68 4.68 5.03 -6.95
N VAL A 69 5.85 4.40 -6.79
CA VAL A 69 7.15 5.04 -7.10
C VAL A 69 7.22 5.44 -8.58
N LYS A 70 6.88 4.51 -9.49
CA LYS A 70 6.84 4.77 -10.95
C LYS A 70 5.92 5.93 -11.30
N ASN A 71 4.81 6.07 -10.58
CA ASN A 71 3.82 7.12 -10.81
C ASN A 71 4.06 8.42 -10.01
N GLY A 72 5.16 8.52 -9.25
CA GLY A 72 5.51 9.71 -8.50
C GLY A 72 4.57 10.01 -7.32
N VAL A 73 3.94 9.00 -6.73
CA VAL A 73 3.11 9.16 -5.52
C VAL A 73 3.98 9.00 -4.27
N ASP A 74 4.04 10.04 -3.44
CA ASP A 74 4.77 9.99 -2.18
C ASP A 74 4.10 9.05 -1.17
N HIS A 75 4.89 8.16 -0.56
CA HIS A 75 4.43 7.19 0.42
C HIS A 75 5.60 6.59 1.20
N MET A 76 5.31 6.12 2.41
CA MET A 76 6.24 5.33 3.21
C MET A 76 6.10 3.85 2.86
N TRP A 77 7.23 3.18 2.63
CA TRP A 77 7.31 1.74 2.43
C TRP A 77 8.40 1.13 3.31
N TYR A 78 8.10 -0.02 3.93
CA TYR A 78 9.11 -0.83 4.60
C TYR A 78 8.67 -2.29 4.75
N THR A 79 9.65 -3.17 4.93
CA THR A 79 9.43 -4.56 5.36
C THR A 79 10.08 -4.80 6.72
N ILE A 80 9.61 -5.81 7.44
CA ILE A 80 10.24 -6.30 8.66
C ILE A 80 10.28 -7.83 8.66
N ASP A 81 11.07 -8.41 9.56
CA ASP A 81 11.04 -9.86 9.81
C ASP A 81 9.65 -10.30 10.28
N GLY A 82 9.07 -11.28 9.60
CA GLY A 82 7.74 -11.81 9.87
C GLY A 82 6.97 -12.18 8.61
N GLY A 83 5.85 -12.87 8.79
CA GLY A 83 4.96 -13.31 7.71
C GLY A 83 3.68 -12.49 7.65
N HIS A 84 2.57 -13.17 7.32
CA HIS A 84 1.24 -12.57 7.32
C HIS A 84 0.64 -12.57 8.74
N ASP A 85 1.24 -11.80 9.64
CA ASP A 85 0.98 -11.93 11.08
C ASP A 85 0.90 -10.62 11.89
N PHE A 86 0.49 -10.76 13.15
CA PHE A 86 0.29 -9.65 14.07
C PHE A 86 1.57 -8.91 14.47
N VAL A 87 2.76 -9.50 14.37
CA VAL A 87 4.02 -8.80 14.66
C VAL A 87 4.22 -7.70 13.61
N VAL A 88 4.03 -8.06 12.34
CA VAL A 88 4.08 -7.13 11.20
C VAL A 88 3.01 -6.05 11.32
N TRP A 89 1.75 -6.43 11.54
CA TRP A 89 0.66 -5.45 11.57
C TRP A 89 0.72 -4.51 12.77
N LYS A 90 1.20 -4.97 13.94
CA LYS A 90 1.43 -4.08 15.09
C LYS A 90 2.50 -3.03 14.79
N SER A 91 3.57 -3.40 14.08
CA SER A 91 4.58 -2.45 13.62
C SER A 91 3.99 -1.43 12.63
N GLY A 92 3.19 -1.93 11.67
CA GLY A 92 2.39 -1.13 10.74
C GLY A 92 1.57 -0.06 11.45
N LEU A 93 0.71 -0.51 12.37
CA LEU A 93 -0.18 0.34 13.14
C LEU A 93 0.58 1.36 13.99
N TYR A 94 1.62 0.92 14.71
CA TYR A 94 2.44 1.82 15.53
C TYR A 94 3.08 2.93 14.70
N ASN A 95 3.69 2.58 13.56
CA ASN A 95 4.33 3.56 12.69
C ASN A 95 3.34 4.49 12.01
N PHE A 96 2.15 3.99 11.67
CA PHE A 96 1.07 4.80 11.11
C PHE A 96 0.53 5.80 12.12
N VAL A 97 0.09 5.34 13.30
CA VAL A 97 -0.51 6.20 14.34
C VAL A 97 0.48 7.25 14.86
N LYS A 98 1.79 6.95 14.88
CA LYS A 98 2.83 7.93 15.23
C LYS A 98 2.97 9.10 14.24
N ARG A 99 2.41 9.00 13.03
CA ARG A 99 2.64 9.95 11.92
C ARG A 99 1.38 10.69 11.48
N ILE A 100 0.20 10.14 11.73
CA ILE A 100 -1.07 10.81 11.41
C ILE A 100 -1.36 11.99 12.37
N PHE A 101 -2.14 12.96 11.90
CA PHE A 101 -2.60 14.16 12.63
C PHE A 101 -1.49 15.08 13.15
N LYS A 102 -0.34 15.08 12.47
CA LYS A 102 0.72 16.06 12.65
C LYS A 102 0.62 17.20 11.63
#